data_AF-A0A5C3M411-F1
#
_entry.id   AF-A0A5C3M411-F1
#
_cell.length_a   1.000
_cell.length_b   1.000
_cell.length_c   1.000
_cell.angle_alpha   90.00
_cell.angle_beta   90.00
_cell.angle_gamma   90.00
#
_symmetry.space_group_name_H-M   'P 1'
#
loop_
_entity.id
_entity.type
_entity.pdbx_description
1 polymer ?
#
loop_
_entity_poly.entity_id
_entity_poly.type
_entity_poly.pdbx_seq_one_letter_code
_entity_poly.pdbx_strand_id
1 'polypeptide(L)'
;MIQPTPDPALQALIDQSFTPVPLNLSEDGHTAHCSAHKLEKCDDCGVEFGITNRLSRLLVANPGLLCPPPSNVISQKLTQMVTATKDEGNTLFKSQKAALAIPKYSTAAMYAIQRPPWEANQFMREELSAVISNRSAAYFEVHDYISALADAETVIYIRKNWSKGHFRKAKALLGLGRYAEAADAVRLGLSFEPSNSVSRKARIYAEIVLTSGSYRNCSDSSRISNGHNKDATRSPQ
;
A
#
# COMPACT_ATOMS: atom_id res chain seq x y z
N MET A 1 15.25 30.47 29.29
CA MET A 1 13.80 30.45 29.55
C MET A 1 13.57 29.55 30.75
N ILE A 2 12.97 30.05 31.82
CA ILE A 2 12.62 29.24 33.00
C ILE A 2 11.39 28.42 32.60
N GLN A 3 11.51 27.09 32.52
CA GLN A 3 10.35 26.24 32.30
C GLN A 3 9.41 26.39 33.51
N PRO A 4 8.09 26.62 33.29
CA PRO A 4 7.15 26.69 34.39
C PRO A 4 7.17 25.38 35.17
N THR A 5 7.16 25.46 36.50
CA THR A 5 7.06 24.27 37.35
C THR A 5 5.73 23.57 37.07
N PRO A 6 5.74 22.27 36.76
CA PRO A 6 4.51 21.52 36.49
C PRO A 6 3.62 21.50 37.74
N ASP A 7 2.30 21.49 37.53
CA ASP A 7 1.32 21.36 38.59
C ASP A 7 1.59 20.06 39.39
N PRO A 8 1.80 20.12 40.72
CA PRO A 8 2.06 18.95 41.54
C PRO A 8 0.98 17.86 41.44
N ALA A 9 -0.30 18.25 41.27
CA ALA A 9 -1.38 17.29 41.10
C ALA A 9 -1.29 16.56 39.75
N LEU A 10 -0.94 17.27 38.68
CA LEU A 10 -0.72 16.69 37.37
C LEU A 10 0.52 15.78 37.34
N GLN A 11 1.59 16.18 38.02
CA GLN A 11 2.81 15.37 38.13
C GLN A 11 2.52 14.03 38.84
N ALA A 12 1.80 14.06 39.95
CA ALA A 12 1.43 12.84 40.68
C ALA A 12 0.59 11.86 39.83
N LEU A 13 -0.29 12.38 38.96
CA LEU A 13 -1.07 11.56 38.01
C LEU A 13 -0.20 10.94 36.92
N ILE A 14 0.80 11.68 36.41
CA ILE A 14 1.76 11.15 35.43
C ILE A 14 2.57 10.03 36.07
N ASP A 15 3.11 10.26 37.27
CA ASP A 15 3.98 9.31 37.97
C ASP A 15 3.23 8.03 38.34
N GLN A 16 1.93 8.10 38.65
CA GLN A 16 1.10 6.93 38.94
C GLN A 16 0.98 5.95 37.76
N SER A 17 1.00 6.47 36.54
CA SER A 17 0.86 5.68 35.30
C SER A 17 2.18 5.46 34.54
N PHE A 18 3.26 6.08 35.02
CA PHE A 18 4.57 5.99 34.38
C PHE A 18 5.17 4.58 34.56
N THR A 19 5.51 3.96 33.43
CA THR A 19 6.29 2.71 33.41
C THR A 19 7.66 2.99 32.79
N PRO A 20 8.77 2.81 33.53
CA PRO A 20 10.09 3.07 32.99
C PRO A 20 10.44 2.06 31.89
N VAL A 21 10.94 2.56 30.76
CA VAL A 21 11.44 1.73 29.66
C VAL A 21 12.97 1.82 29.62
N PRO A 22 13.71 0.73 29.90
CA PRO A 22 15.16 0.76 29.91
C PRO A 22 15.70 0.98 28.49
N LEU A 23 16.52 2.03 28.31
CA LEU A 23 17.18 2.35 27.05
C LEU A 23 18.62 2.80 27.28
N ASN A 24 19.47 2.58 26.29
CA ASN A 24 20.81 3.14 26.17
C ASN A 24 20.91 3.96 24.88
N LEU A 25 21.73 5.01 24.89
CA LEU A 25 22.03 5.80 23.69
C LEU A 25 23.32 5.30 23.03
N SER A 26 23.42 5.49 21.71
CA SER A 26 24.68 5.31 20.98
C SER A 26 25.74 6.32 21.42
N GLU A 27 26.99 6.09 21.01
CA GLU A 27 28.11 7.02 21.25
C GLU A 27 27.83 8.42 20.71
N ASP A 28 27.09 8.50 19.59
CA ASP A 28 26.67 9.77 18.99
C ASP A 28 25.56 10.50 19.76
N GLY A 29 25.01 9.89 20.82
CA GLY A 29 24.04 10.50 21.74
C GLY A 29 22.62 10.67 21.20
N HIS A 30 22.31 10.19 20.01
CA HIS A 30 21.02 10.48 19.35
C HIS A 30 20.29 9.25 18.78
N THR A 31 20.80 8.04 19.02
CA THR A 31 20.11 6.79 18.67
C THR A 31 19.88 5.96 19.93
N ALA A 32 18.62 5.65 20.22
CA ALA A 32 18.21 4.84 21.36
C ALA A 32 18.12 3.35 20.98
N HIS A 33 18.56 2.51 21.93
CA HIS A 33 18.54 1.05 21.84
C HIS A 33 18.10 0.46 23.17
N CYS A 34 17.63 -0.79 23.15
CA CYS A 34 17.34 -1.50 24.39
C CYS A 34 18.64 -1.73 25.19
N SER A 35 18.54 -1.63 26.52
CA SER A 35 19.74 -1.72 27.37
C SER A 35 20.41 -3.11 27.33
N ALA A 36 19.62 -4.18 27.21
CA ALA A 36 20.11 -5.56 27.26
C ALA A 36 20.77 -6.00 25.94
N HIS A 37 20.10 -5.78 24.80
CA HIS A 37 20.52 -6.36 23.51
C HIS A 37 21.09 -5.32 22.52
N LYS A 38 21.05 -4.02 22.87
CA LYS A 38 21.53 -2.93 22.00
C LYS A 38 20.83 -2.88 20.64
N LEU A 39 19.56 -3.27 20.59
CA LEU A 39 18.74 -3.25 19.39
C LEU A 39 17.76 -2.08 19.42
N GLU A 40 17.52 -1.48 18.25
CA GLU A 40 16.49 -0.44 18.05
C GLU A 40 15.06 -1.00 18.15
N LYS A 41 14.87 -2.23 17.68
CA LYS A 41 13.65 -3.02 17.87
C LYS A 41 14.03 -4.35 18.51
N CYS A 42 13.42 -4.66 19.64
CA CYS A 42 13.73 -5.85 20.41
C CYS A 42 12.45 -6.51 20.90
N ASP A 43 12.12 -7.66 20.32
CA ASP A 43 10.92 -8.42 20.67
C ASP A 43 11.04 -9.01 22.09
N ASP A 44 12.25 -9.44 22.50
CA ASP A 44 12.50 -9.97 23.86
C ASP A 44 12.26 -8.94 24.96
N CYS A 45 12.59 -7.68 24.70
CA CYS A 45 12.36 -6.58 25.63
C CYS A 45 11.01 -5.89 25.43
N GLY A 46 10.29 -6.19 24.34
CA GLY A 46 9.05 -5.51 23.97
C GLY A 46 9.23 -4.02 23.67
N VAL A 47 10.39 -3.58 23.16
CA VAL A 47 10.68 -2.17 22.88
C VAL A 47 10.91 -1.90 21.40
N GLU A 48 10.47 -0.73 20.94
CA GLU A 48 10.65 -0.25 19.57
C GLU A 48 10.98 1.25 19.56
N PHE A 49 12.23 1.58 19.23
CA PHE A 49 12.73 2.96 19.15
C PHE A 49 12.78 3.50 17.72
N GLY A 50 12.30 2.74 16.71
CA GLY A 50 12.42 3.07 15.29
C GLY A 50 11.91 4.47 14.92
N ILE A 51 10.70 4.81 15.37
CA ILE A 51 10.09 6.11 15.11
C ILE A 51 10.84 7.22 15.85
N THR A 52 11.22 6.99 17.11
CA THR A 52 11.96 7.93 17.96
C THR A 52 13.32 8.26 17.35
N ASN A 53 14.07 7.24 16.93
CA ASN A 53 15.37 7.42 16.29
C ASN A 53 15.26 8.07 14.91
N ARG A 54 14.21 7.75 14.14
CA ARG A 54 13.93 8.46 12.88
C ARG A 54 13.71 9.95 13.15
N LEU A 55 12.90 10.31 14.14
CA LEU A 55 12.67 11.71 14.51
C LEU A 55 13.96 12.37 15.02
N SER A 56 14.72 11.70 15.89
CA SER A 56 16.00 12.17 16.40
C SER A 56 16.98 12.51 15.27
N ARG A 57 17.18 11.59 14.32
CA ARG A 57 18.01 11.82 13.12
C ARG A 57 17.53 13.01 12.29
N LEU A 58 16.20 13.17 12.13
CA LEU A 58 15.64 14.34 11.42
C LEU A 58 15.96 15.66 12.13
N LEU A 59 15.87 15.70 13.46
CA LEU A 59 16.17 16.90 14.25
C LEU A 59 17.67 17.21 14.25
N VAL A 60 18.52 16.19 14.42
CA VAL A 60 19.98 16.33 14.34
C VAL A 60 20.43 16.86 12.98
N ALA A 61 19.82 16.38 11.88
CA ALA A 61 20.09 16.87 10.54
C ALA A 61 19.59 18.30 10.28
N ASN A 62 18.74 18.85 11.15
CA ASN A 62 18.12 20.17 11.00
C ASN A 62 18.21 20.97 12.31
N PRO A 63 19.42 21.41 12.74
CA PRO A 63 19.61 22.04 14.04
C PRO A 63 18.85 23.37 14.22
N GLY A 64 18.45 24.03 13.13
CA GLY A 64 17.59 25.22 13.18
C GLY A 64 16.11 24.92 13.46
N LEU A 65 15.71 23.64 13.49
CA LEU A 65 14.34 23.21 13.74
C LEU A 65 14.11 22.95 15.23
N LEU A 66 13.82 24.01 15.98
CA LEU A 66 13.55 23.94 17.43
C LEU A 66 12.19 23.31 17.74
N CYS A 67 11.20 23.57 16.89
CA CYS A 67 9.88 22.96 16.95
C CYS A 67 9.43 22.58 15.55
N PRO A 68 8.63 21.51 15.39
CA PRO A 68 8.08 21.15 14.09
C PRO A 68 7.29 22.34 13.50
N PRO A 69 7.47 22.65 12.20
CA PRO A 69 6.74 23.72 11.56
C PRO A 69 5.25 23.35 11.45
N PRO A 70 4.37 24.33 11.22
CA PRO A 70 2.96 24.08 10.94
C PRO A 70 2.77 23.11 9.75
N SER A 71 1.74 22.27 9.82
CA SER A 71 1.55 21.14 8.88
C SER A 71 1.25 21.53 7.44
N ASN A 72 0.95 22.81 7.20
CA ASN A 72 0.77 23.38 5.86
C ASN A 72 2.09 23.76 5.19
N VAL A 73 3.21 23.77 5.91
CA VAL A 73 4.54 24.01 5.35
C VAL A 73 5.08 22.70 4.80
N ILE A 74 5.07 22.56 3.48
CA ILE A 74 5.46 21.34 2.78
C ILE A 74 6.81 21.51 2.10
N SER A 75 7.67 20.49 2.21
CA SER A 75 8.95 20.44 1.49
C SER A 75 8.74 20.33 -0.02
N GLN A 76 8.93 21.45 -0.72
CA GLN A 76 8.90 21.53 -2.19
C GLN A 76 9.96 20.63 -2.83
N LYS A 77 11.15 20.53 -2.21
CA LYS A 77 12.26 19.71 -2.71
C LYS A 77 11.88 18.23 -2.75
N LEU A 78 11.24 17.71 -1.71
CA LEU A 78 10.80 16.31 -1.67
C LEU A 78 9.70 16.05 -2.72
N THR A 79 8.71 16.95 -2.83
CA THR A 79 7.67 16.85 -3.87
C THR A 79 8.27 16.77 -5.27
N GLN A 80 9.29 17.59 -5.56
CA GLN A 80 10.01 17.59 -6.84
C GLN A 80 10.77 16.28 -7.06
N MET A 81 11.48 15.77 -6.05
CA MET A 81 12.20 14.49 -6.16
C MET A 81 11.26 13.33 -6.45
N VAL A 82 10.15 13.22 -5.71
CA VAL A 82 9.13 12.17 -5.94
C VAL A 82 8.57 12.27 -7.36
N THR A 83 8.19 13.48 -7.78
CA THR A 83 7.59 13.73 -9.09
C THR A 83 8.57 13.43 -10.22
N ALA A 84 9.80 13.93 -10.14
CA ALA A 84 10.84 13.72 -11.14
C ALA A 84 11.18 12.23 -11.31
N THR A 85 11.45 11.50 -10.21
CA THR A 85 11.76 10.07 -10.27
C THR A 85 10.57 9.24 -10.79
N LYS A 86 9.35 9.59 -10.40
CA LYS A 86 8.14 8.98 -10.96
C LYS A 86 8.01 9.25 -12.46
N ASP A 87 8.35 10.45 -12.93
CA ASP A 87 8.26 10.82 -14.34
C ASP A 87 9.36 10.17 -15.20
N GLU A 88 10.55 9.95 -14.64
CA GLU A 88 11.57 9.06 -15.24
C GLU A 88 11.02 7.65 -15.44
N GLY A 89 10.38 7.08 -14.42
CA GLY A 89 9.69 5.79 -14.50
C GLY A 89 8.58 5.78 -15.56
N ASN A 90 7.78 6.85 -15.63
CA ASN A 90 6.73 7.01 -16.63
C ASN A 90 7.30 7.04 -18.06
N THR A 91 8.48 7.65 -18.25
CA THR A 91 9.15 7.73 -19.54
C THR A 91 9.60 6.33 -19.99
N LEU A 92 10.26 5.59 -19.10
CA LEU A 92 10.66 4.20 -19.36
C LEU A 92 9.46 3.30 -19.65
N PHE A 93 8.37 3.46 -18.89
CA PHE A 93 7.13 2.69 -19.09
C PHE A 93 6.51 2.98 -20.46
N LYS A 94 6.44 4.25 -20.89
CA LYS A 94 5.95 4.63 -22.23
C LYS A 94 6.83 4.07 -23.34
N SER A 95 8.14 3.97 -23.12
CA SER A 95 9.08 3.33 -24.05
C SER A 95 9.07 1.79 -24.01
N GLN A 96 8.02 1.18 -23.45
CA GLN A 96 7.84 -0.28 -23.31
C GLN A 96 8.93 -0.97 -22.46
N LYS A 97 9.74 -0.22 -21.72
CA LYS A 97 10.78 -0.74 -20.81
C LYS A 97 10.24 -0.86 -19.39
N ALA A 98 9.15 -1.61 -19.21
CA ALA A 98 8.44 -1.72 -17.94
C ALA A 98 9.33 -2.28 -16.81
N ALA A 99 10.19 -3.27 -17.09
CA ALA A 99 11.12 -3.83 -16.11
C ALA A 99 12.08 -2.78 -15.51
N LEU A 100 12.56 -1.85 -16.32
CA LEU A 100 13.45 -0.76 -15.86
C LEU A 100 12.67 0.36 -15.15
N ALA A 101 11.36 0.48 -15.37
CA ALA A 101 10.52 1.47 -14.69
C ALA A 101 10.21 1.08 -13.23
N ILE A 102 10.11 -0.21 -12.92
CA ILE A 102 9.82 -0.73 -11.57
C ILE A 102 10.79 -0.21 -10.49
N PRO A 103 12.13 -0.27 -10.66
CA PRO A 103 13.05 0.26 -9.65
C PRO A 103 12.90 1.78 -9.50
N LYS A 104 12.65 2.53 -10.59
CA LYS A 104 12.41 3.98 -10.51
C LYS A 104 11.16 4.29 -9.67
N TYR A 105 10.05 3.59 -9.88
CA TYR A 105 8.88 3.77 -9.03
C TYR A 105 9.14 3.37 -7.58
N SER A 106 9.94 2.33 -7.33
CA SER A 106 10.30 1.92 -5.97
C SER A 106 11.12 3.01 -5.27
N THR A 107 12.08 3.63 -5.94
CA THR A 107 12.84 4.77 -5.42
C THR A 107 11.92 5.98 -5.17
N ALA A 108 11.01 6.29 -6.08
CA ALA A 108 10.04 7.39 -5.89
C ALA A 108 9.14 7.14 -4.66
N ALA A 109 8.73 5.89 -4.42
CA ALA A 109 7.96 5.52 -3.23
C ALA A 109 8.78 5.68 -1.94
N MET A 110 10.07 5.33 -1.97
CA MET A 110 10.99 5.56 -0.84
C MET A 110 11.11 7.04 -0.49
N TYR A 111 11.17 7.93 -1.49
CA TYR A 111 11.16 9.37 -1.22
C TYR A 111 9.84 9.85 -0.62
N ALA A 112 8.70 9.33 -1.08
CA ALA A 112 7.39 9.72 -0.55
C ALA A 112 7.23 9.35 0.94
N ILE A 113 7.70 8.17 1.38
CA ILE A 113 7.62 7.74 2.79
C ILE A 113 8.61 8.49 3.70
N GLN A 114 9.64 9.11 3.13
CA GLN A 114 10.63 9.89 3.89
C GLN A 114 10.12 11.26 4.33
N ARG A 115 8.92 11.68 3.89
CA ARG A 115 8.30 12.95 4.33
C ARG A 115 8.32 13.08 5.86
N PRO A 116 8.69 14.27 6.38
CA PRO A 116 8.71 14.51 7.81
C PRO A 116 7.34 14.30 8.47
N PRO A 117 7.29 13.84 9.72
CA PRO A 117 6.04 13.48 10.39
C PRO A 117 5.09 14.66 10.67
N TRP A 118 5.59 15.90 10.62
CA TRP A 118 4.78 17.11 10.82
C TRP A 118 4.09 17.61 9.54
N GLU A 119 4.52 17.15 8.36
CA GLU A 119 3.81 17.47 7.12
C GLU A 119 2.45 16.77 7.10
N ALA A 120 1.43 17.42 6.52
CA ALA A 120 0.12 16.80 6.43
C ALA A 120 0.19 15.46 5.69
N ASN A 121 -0.27 14.40 6.35
CA ASN A 121 -0.19 13.02 5.86
C ASN A 121 -0.83 12.82 4.47
N GLN A 122 -1.80 13.67 4.13
CA GLN A 122 -2.46 13.68 2.82
C GLN A 122 -1.45 13.76 1.65
N PHE A 123 -0.40 14.58 1.74
CA PHE A 123 0.59 14.70 0.66
C PHE A 123 1.32 13.38 0.41
N MET A 124 1.79 12.73 1.49
CA MET A 124 2.42 11.41 1.41
C MET A 124 1.46 10.37 0.81
N ARG A 125 0.20 10.32 1.27
CA ARG A 125 -0.79 9.35 0.77
C ARG A 125 -1.08 9.53 -0.71
N GLU A 126 -1.20 10.76 -1.18
CA GLU A 126 -1.49 11.05 -2.59
C GLU A 126 -0.33 10.65 -3.50
N GLU A 127 0.89 11.04 -3.14
CA GLU A 127 2.11 10.72 -3.88
C GLU A 127 2.40 9.21 -3.88
N LEU A 128 2.41 8.59 -2.71
CA LEU A 128 2.70 7.16 -2.56
C LEU A 128 1.69 6.33 -3.35
N SER A 129 0.39 6.64 -3.24
CA SER A 129 -0.64 5.93 -3.99
C SER A 129 -0.45 6.08 -5.51
N ALA A 130 -0.10 7.28 -5.98
CA ALA A 130 0.14 7.52 -7.41
C ALA A 130 1.33 6.71 -7.94
N VAL A 131 2.43 6.69 -7.20
CA VAL A 131 3.65 5.95 -7.56
C VAL A 131 3.41 4.44 -7.54
N ILE A 132 2.85 3.89 -6.46
CA ILE A 132 2.60 2.44 -6.33
C ILE A 132 1.55 1.98 -7.36
N SER A 133 0.56 2.81 -7.69
CA SER A 133 -0.39 2.50 -8.78
C SER A 133 0.27 2.42 -10.16
N ASN A 134 1.34 3.18 -10.40
CA ASN A 134 2.11 3.08 -11.63
C ASN A 134 3.07 1.88 -11.61
N ARG A 135 3.64 1.55 -10.44
CA ARG A 135 4.44 0.33 -10.26
C ARG A 135 3.62 -0.95 -10.47
N SER A 136 2.40 -1.02 -9.93
CA SER A 136 1.41 -2.07 -10.22
C SER A 136 1.19 -2.26 -11.73
N ALA A 137 1.10 -1.15 -12.47
CA ALA A 137 0.98 -1.20 -13.93
C ALA A 137 2.23 -1.80 -14.59
N ALA A 138 3.42 -1.39 -14.15
CA ALA A 138 4.69 -1.91 -14.65
C ALA A 138 4.85 -3.41 -14.38
N TYR A 139 4.50 -3.88 -13.18
CA TYR A 139 4.46 -5.31 -12.86
C TYR A 139 3.51 -6.08 -13.76
N PHE A 140 2.32 -5.52 -14.03
CA PHE A 140 1.38 -6.15 -14.96
C PHE A 140 1.97 -6.30 -16.38
N GLU A 141 2.66 -5.28 -16.90
CA GLU A 141 3.25 -5.34 -18.26
C GLU A 141 4.41 -6.35 -18.36
N VAL A 142 5.07 -6.70 -17.25
CA VAL A 142 6.09 -7.77 -17.21
C VAL A 142 5.50 -9.13 -16.80
N HIS A 143 4.17 -9.26 -16.80
CA HIS A 143 3.44 -10.48 -16.42
C HIS A 143 3.64 -10.94 -14.96
N ASP A 144 4.15 -10.08 -14.09
CA ASP A 144 4.18 -10.34 -12.64
C ASP A 144 2.85 -9.86 -12.01
N TYR A 145 1.82 -10.69 -12.17
CA TYR A 145 0.48 -10.35 -11.72
C TYR A 145 0.32 -10.39 -10.19
N ILE A 146 1.17 -11.13 -9.49
CA ILE A 146 1.14 -11.22 -8.02
C ILE A 146 1.65 -9.90 -7.41
N SER A 147 2.80 -9.41 -7.86
CA SER A 147 3.32 -8.11 -7.42
C SER A 147 2.40 -6.97 -7.84
N ALA A 148 1.81 -7.06 -9.04
CA ALA A 148 0.82 -6.09 -9.50
C ALA A 148 -0.43 -6.03 -8.59
N LEU A 149 -0.91 -7.19 -8.13
CA LEU A 149 -2.04 -7.30 -7.22
C LEU A 149 -1.69 -6.73 -5.83
N ALA A 150 -0.54 -7.09 -5.27
CA ALA A 150 -0.09 -6.59 -3.97
C ALA A 150 0.05 -5.05 -3.94
N ASP A 151 0.62 -4.47 -5.00
CA ASP A 151 0.69 -3.01 -5.14
C ASP A 151 -0.70 -2.38 -5.26
N ALA A 152 -1.62 -3.00 -6.01
CA ALA A 152 -2.98 -2.50 -6.15
C ALA A 152 -3.76 -2.52 -4.83
N GLU A 153 -3.61 -3.58 -4.03
CA GLU A 153 -4.23 -3.69 -2.70
C GLU A 153 -3.64 -2.67 -1.73
N THR A 154 -2.33 -2.44 -1.80
CA THR A 154 -1.65 -1.38 -1.03
C THR A 154 -2.24 -0.01 -1.39
N VAL A 155 -2.44 0.29 -2.67
CA VAL A 155 -3.07 1.55 -3.12
C VAL A 155 -4.49 1.69 -2.58
N ILE A 156 -5.28 0.61 -2.57
CA ILE A 156 -6.66 0.64 -2.03
C ILE A 156 -6.63 0.84 -0.51
N TYR A 157 -5.67 0.23 0.19
CA TYR A 157 -5.48 0.46 1.63
C TYR A 157 -5.16 1.93 1.93
N ILE A 158 -4.27 2.53 1.13
CA ILE A 158 -3.89 3.94 1.31
C ILE A 158 -5.02 4.88 0.89
N ARG A 159 -5.70 4.65 -0.24
CA ARG A 159 -6.78 5.49 -0.79
C ARG A 159 -7.96 4.66 -1.27
N LYS A 160 -8.80 4.23 -0.32
CA LYS A 160 -9.97 3.36 -0.58
C LYS A 160 -10.94 3.92 -1.62
N ASN A 161 -11.15 5.23 -1.62
CA ASN A 161 -12.09 5.92 -2.52
C ASN A 161 -11.51 6.24 -3.91
N TRP A 162 -10.28 5.83 -4.22
CA TRP A 162 -9.65 6.16 -5.49
C TRP A 162 -9.87 5.05 -6.52
N SER A 163 -10.70 5.34 -7.53
CA SER A 163 -11.15 4.37 -8.53
C SER A 163 -9.99 3.67 -9.25
N LYS A 164 -8.90 4.40 -9.53
CA LYS A 164 -7.71 3.87 -10.23
C LYS A 164 -7.08 2.68 -9.49
N GLY A 165 -7.06 2.68 -8.16
CA GLY A 165 -6.55 1.56 -7.37
C GLY A 165 -7.34 0.27 -7.60
N HIS A 166 -8.67 0.37 -7.56
CA HIS A 166 -9.58 -0.75 -7.84
C HIS A 166 -9.42 -1.30 -9.27
N PHE A 167 -9.20 -0.42 -10.25
CA PHE A 167 -8.95 -0.87 -11.63
C PHE A 167 -7.59 -1.57 -11.79
N ARG A 168 -6.56 -1.17 -11.06
CA ARG A 168 -5.29 -1.91 -11.02
C ARG A 168 -5.50 -3.31 -10.44
N LYS A 169 -6.27 -3.42 -9.35
CA LYS A 169 -6.61 -4.70 -8.71
C LYS A 169 -7.34 -5.61 -9.69
N ALA A 170 -8.36 -5.09 -10.37
CA ALA A 170 -9.09 -5.83 -11.38
C ALA A 170 -8.18 -6.31 -12.54
N LYS A 171 -7.31 -5.45 -13.06
CA LYS A 171 -6.37 -5.82 -14.13
C LYS A 171 -5.44 -6.96 -13.68
N ALA A 172 -4.88 -6.88 -12.47
CA ALA A 172 -4.02 -7.92 -11.94
C ALA A 172 -4.78 -9.26 -11.72
N LEU A 173 -5.98 -9.21 -11.15
CA LEU A 173 -6.84 -10.39 -10.97
C LEU A 173 -7.21 -11.06 -12.31
N LEU A 174 -7.40 -10.27 -13.38
CA LEU A 174 -7.61 -10.80 -14.71
C LEU A 174 -6.39 -11.56 -15.25
N GLY A 175 -5.19 -11.02 -15.05
CA GLY A 175 -3.94 -11.71 -15.38
C GLY A 175 -3.79 -13.05 -14.64
N LEU A 176 -4.34 -13.14 -13.42
CA LEU A 176 -4.38 -14.35 -12.61
C LEU A 176 -5.56 -15.29 -12.94
N GLY A 177 -6.45 -14.91 -13.87
CA GLY A 177 -7.66 -15.70 -14.19
C GLY A 177 -8.75 -15.68 -13.11
N ARG A 178 -8.67 -14.78 -12.12
CA ARG A 178 -9.63 -14.62 -11.02
C ARG A 178 -10.76 -13.66 -11.43
N TYR A 179 -11.56 -14.10 -12.40
CA TYR A 179 -12.56 -13.25 -13.07
C TYR A 179 -13.64 -12.69 -12.12
N ALA A 180 -14.24 -13.51 -11.27
CA ALA A 180 -15.31 -13.05 -10.36
C ALA A 180 -14.84 -11.88 -9.46
N GLU A 181 -13.67 -12.03 -8.84
CA GLU A 181 -13.08 -11.00 -7.98
C GLU A 181 -12.67 -9.75 -8.77
N ALA A 182 -12.24 -9.91 -10.02
CA ALA A 182 -11.95 -8.79 -10.89
C ALA A 182 -13.22 -7.96 -11.18
N ALA A 183 -14.35 -8.61 -11.45
CA ALA A 183 -15.63 -7.93 -11.67
C ALA A 183 -16.07 -7.15 -10.41
N ASP A 184 -15.93 -7.76 -9.24
CA ASP A 184 -16.25 -7.09 -7.96
C ASP A 184 -15.36 -5.88 -7.69
N ALA A 185 -14.05 -5.99 -7.96
CA ALA A 185 -13.13 -4.86 -7.85
C ALA A 185 -13.52 -3.71 -8.79
N VAL A 186 -13.88 -4.01 -10.04
CA VAL A 186 -14.37 -3.00 -11.00
C VAL A 186 -15.66 -2.34 -10.50
N ARG A 187 -16.63 -3.14 -10.06
CA ARG A 187 -17.92 -2.66 -9.55
C ARG A 187 -17.74 -1.72 -8.36
N LEU A 188 -16.87 -2.08 -7.43
CA LEU A 188 -16.54 -1.22 -6.28
C LEU A 188 -15.83 0.07 -6.73
N GLY A 189 -14.85 -0.02 -7.62
CA GLY A 189 -14.16 1.15 -8.17
C GLY A 189 -15.10 2.15 -8.87
N LEU A 190 -16.07 1.64 -9.63
CA LEU A 190 -17.11 2.43 -10.30
C LEU A 190 -18.04 3.15 -9.33
N SER A 191 -18.30 2.57 -8.15
CA SER A 191 -19.17 3.19 -7.13
C SER A 191 -18.59 4.48 -6.54
N PHE A 192 -17.26 4.64 -6.54
CA PHE A 192 -16.59 5.84 -6.01
C PHE A 192 -16.53 7.00 -7.02
N GLU A 193 -16.46 6.71 -8.32
CA GLU A 193 -16.35 7.73 -9.37
C GLU A 193 -17.25 7.39 -10.58
N PRO A 194 -18.58 7.51 -10.46
CA PRO A 194 -19.51 7.05 -11.50
C PRO A 194 -19.39 7.80 -12.85
N SER A 195 -18.86 9.03 -12.86
CA SER A 195 -18.78 9.89 -14.05
C SER A 195 -17.39 9.99 -14.70
N ASN A 196 -16.36 9.34 -14.18
CA ASN A 196 -14.99 9.52 -14.68
C ASN A 196 -14.76 8.81 -16.03
N SER A 197 -13.87 9.36 -16.87
CA SER A 197 -13.39 8.76 -18.12
C SER A 197 -12.85 7.33 -17.97
N VAL A 198 -12.29 7.00 -16.81
CA VAL A 198 -11.82 5.65 -16.45
C VAL A 198 -13.01 4.67 -16.32
N SER A 199 -14.17 5.17 -15.91
CA SER A 199 -15.41 4.40 -15.70
C SER A 199 -15.95 3.80 -17.00
N ARG A 200 -15.67 4.42 -18.16
CA ARG A 200 -16.02 3.83 -19.47
C ARG A 200 -15.16 2.61 -19.81
N LYS A 201 -13.84 2.67 -19.61
CA LYS A 201 -12.95 1.53 -19.84
C LYS A 201 -13.26 0.40 -18.86
N ALA A 202 -13.50 0.76 -17.60
CA ALA A 202 -13.92 -0.16 -16.55
C ALA A 202 -15.22 -0.90 -16.86
N ARG A 203 -16.22 -0.22 -17.41
CA ARG A 203 -17.49 -0.84 -17.83
C ARG A 203 -17.28 -1.90 -18.91
N ILE A 204 -16.43 -1.61 -19.91
CA ILE A 204 -16.02 -2.58 -20.94
C ILE A 204 -15.27 -3.77 -20.30
N TYR A 205 -14.37 -3.50 -19.34
CA TYR A 205 -13.70 -4.57 -18.61
C TYR A 205 -14.70 -5.46 -17.85
N ALA A 206 -15.66 -4.88 -17.12
CA ALA A 206 -16.70 -5.64 -16.41
C ALA A 206 -17.51 -6.52 -17.37
N GLU A 207 -17.90 -6.00 -18.54
CA GLU A 207 -18.62 -6.76 -19.57
C GLU A 207 -17.78 -7.95 -20.09
N ILE A 208 -16.48 -7.75 -20.34
CA ILE A 208 -15.55 -8.81 -20.77
C ILE A 208 -15.38 -9.87 -19.67
N VAL A 209 -15.24 -9.47 -18.40
CA VAL A 209 -15.09 -10.40 -17.28
C VAL A 209 -16.33 -11.28 -17.13
N LEU A 210 -17.53 -10.68 -17.22
CA LEU A 210 -18.81 -11.40 -17.09
C LEU A 210 -19.03 -12.38 -18.25
N THR A 211 -18.68 -12.00 -19.48
CA THR A 211 -18.76 -12.90 -20.64
C THR A 211 -17.73 -14.03 -20.58
N SER A 212 -16.51 -13.76 -20.12
CA SER A 212 -15.44 -14.77 -19.95
C SER A 212 -15.75 -15.79 -18.85
N GLY A 213 -16.40 -15.37 -17.77
CA GLY A 213 -16.87 -16.26 -16.70
C GLY A 213 -18.02 -17.18 -17.14
N SER A 214 -18.89 -16.70 -18.04
CA SER A 214 -19.98 -17.50 -18.61
C SER A 214 -19.46 -18.63 -19.52
N TYR A 215 -18.39 -18.39 -20.28
CA TYR A 215 -17.80 -19.41 -21.17
C TYR A 215 -17.12 -20.57 -20.44
N ARG A 216 -16.58 -20.38 -19.23
CA ARG A 216 -15.96 -21.48 -18.45
C ARG A 216 -16.97 -22.33 -17.69
N ASN A 217 -18.13 -21.78 -17.31
CA ASN A 217 -19.19 -22.55 -16.65
C ASN A 217 -19.98 -23.44 -17.62
N CYS A 218 -19.88 -23.23 -18.94
CA CYS A 218 -20.51 -24.10 -19.94
C CYS A 218 -19.67 -25.32 -20.35
N SER A 219 -18.36 -25.36 -20.04
CA SER A 219 -17.49 -26.49 -20.40
C SER A 219 -17.46 -27.64 -19.38
N ASP A 220 -18.04 -27.46 -18.19
CA ASP A 220 -18.07 -28.49 -17.12
C ASP A 220 -19.44 -29.13 -16.88
N SER A 221 -20.51 -28.68 -17.58
CA SER A 221 -21.86 -29.23 -17.41
C SER A 221 -22.29 -30.24 -18.49
N SER A 222 -21.43 -30.58 -19.44
CA SER A 222 -21.75 -31.49 -20.57
C SER A 222 -21.17 -32.90 -20.45
N ARG A 223 -20.77 -33.33 -19.24
CA ARG A 223 -20.27 -34.70 -18.98
C ARG A 223 -21.01 -35.47 -17.88
N ILE A 224 -22.32 -35.29 -17.73
CA ILE A 224 -23.16 -36.32 -17.08
C ILE A 224 -24.52 -36.39 -17.79
N SER A 225 -24.57 -37.08 -18.93
CA SER A 225 -25.79 -37.74 -19.40
C SER A 225 -25.47 -38.78 -20.48
N ASN A 226 -26.23 -39.88 -20.44
CA ASN A 226 -26.19 -41.10 -21.26
C ASN A 226 -25.18 -42.14 -20.76
N GLY A 227 -25.56 -43.27 -20.18
CA GLY A 227 -26.81 -44.02 -20.28
C GLY A 227 -26.44 -45.45 -20.66
N HIS A 228 -26.54 -46.39 -19.73
CA HIS A 228 -26.58 -47.82 -20.02
C HIS A 228 -27.73 -48.41 -19.20
N ASN A 229 -28.85 -48.63 -19.89
CA ASN A 229 -29.96 -49.44 -19.44
C ASN A 229 -29.93 -50.71 -20.28
N LYS A 230 -29.74 -51.88 -19.66
CA LYS A 230 -30.18 -53.19 -20.18
C LYS A 230 -30.46 -54.14 -19.02
N ASP A 231 -31.76 -54.44 -18.88
CA ASP A 231 -32.33 -55.77 -18.68
C ASP A 231 -31.88 -56.62 -17.49
N ALA A 232 -32.72 -56.65 -16.45
CA ALA A 232 -32.90 -57.83 -15.60
C ALA A 232 -34.39 -58.11 -15.46
N THR A 233 -34.81 -59.17 -16.13
CA THR A 233 -36.15 -59.74 -16.13
C THR A 233 -36.54 -60.27 -14.75
N ARG A 234 -37.82 -60.07 -14.45
CA ARG A 234 -38.54 -60.57 -13.28
C ARG A 234 -38.77 -62.08 -13.40
N SER A 235 -38.67 -62.82 -12.31
CA SER A 235 -39.41 -64.08 -12.11
C SER A 235 -39.71 -64.29 -10.61
N PRO A 236 -40.91 -64.74 -10.23
CA PRO A 236 -41.35 -64.83 -8.84
C PRO A 236 -41.26 -66.26 -8.29
N GLN A 237 -40.80 -66.40 -7.05
CA GLN A 237 -41.31 -67.34 -6.03
C GLN A 237 -41.12 -66.70 -4.66
#